data_AF-A0A672FMK5-F1
#
_entry.id   AF-A0A672FMK5-F1
#
_cell.length_a   1.000
_cell.length_b   1.000
_cell.length_c   1.000
_cell.angle_alpha   90.00
_cell.angle_beta   90.00
_cell.angle_gamma   90.00
#
_symmetry.space_group_name_H-M   'P 1'
#
loop_
_entity.id
_entity.type
_entity.pdbx_description
1 polymer ?
#
loop_
_entity_poly.entity_id
_entity_poly.type
_entity_poly.pdbx_seq_one_letter_code
_entity_poly.pdbx_strand_id
1 'polypeptide(L)'
;MIPGRVTFLVWVNEENHLRVISMQEGGNMREVFTRFCTGLTKIESLFKERGHAFMWNEHLGFVLTCPSNLGTGLRAGVHVKLPNMRTGGVDTAAVGGVFDISNADRLGFSEVELVQMVVDGVKLLVEMEKRLEKGQSIDDLMPAPK
;
A
#
# COMPACT_ATOMS: atom_id res chain seq x y z
N MET A 1 10.05 -8.06 -19.67
CA MET A 1 8.81 -7.26 -19.68
C MET A 1 7.75 -8.12 -20.34
N ILE A 2 6.71 -8.57 -19.63
CA ILE A 2 5.64 -9.40 -20.21
C ILE A 2 4.62 -8.44 -20.86
N PRO A 3 4.38 -8.49 -22.18
CA PRO A 3 3.39 -7.65 -22.84
C PRO A 3 1.99 -7.91 -22.27
N GLY A 4 1.23 -6.87 -21.92
CA GLY A 4 -0.19 -6.98 -21.53
C GLY A 4 -0.51 -6.84 -20.03
N ARG A 5 0.46 -6.61 -19.15
CA ARG A 5 0.17 -6.32 -17.74
C ARG A 5 0.11 -4.81 -17.49
N VAL A 6 -1.06 -4.34 -17.04
CA VAL A 6 -1.24 -2.95 -16.63
C VAL A 6 -0.54 -2.72 -15.28
N THR A 7 0.43 -1.80 -15.24
CA THR A 7 1.25 -1.53 -14.05
C THR A 7 1.07 -0.14 -13.46
N PHE A 8 0.32 0.71 -14.14
CA PHE A 8 -0.08 2.05 -13.70
C PHE A 8 -1.47 2.35 -14.26
N LEU A 9 -2.41 2.71 -13.39
CA LEU A 9 -3.81 2.96 -13.74
C LEU A 9 -4.32 4.17 -12.97
N VAL A 10 -5.32 4.84 -13.52
CA VAL A 10 -6.03 5.93 -12.86
C VAL A 10 -7.52 5.67 -13.00
N TRP A 11 -8.23 5.54 -11.88
CA TRP A 11 -9.71 5.59 -11.90
C TRP A 11 -10.16 7.04 -11.74
N VAL A 12 -11.24 7.40 -12.42
CA VAL A 12 -11.75 8.77 -12.48
C VAL A 12 -13.19 8.78 -12.02
N ASN A 13 -13.52 9.68 -11.08
CA ASN A 13 -14.88 9.92 -10.57
C ASN A 13 -15.58 8.67 -10.01
N GLU A 14 -14.86 7.90 -9.20
CA GLU A 14 -15.45 6.80 -8.42
C GLU A 14 -15.74 7.30 -6.99
N GLU A 15 -15.06 6.83 -5.94
CA GLU A 15 -15.20 7.39 -4.58
C GLU A 15 -14.57 8.80 -4.48
N ASN A 16 -13.52 9.03 -5.26
CA ASN A 16 -12.76 10.27 -5.32
C ASN A 16 -12.59 10.72 -6.78
N HIS A 17 -12.20 11.97 -7.00
CA HIS A 17 -11.96 12.49 -8.35
C HIS A 17 -10.93 11.65 -9.12
N LEU A 18 -9.83 11.27 -8.46
CA LEU A 18 -8.77 10.45 -9.03
C LEU A 18 -8.32 9.37 -8.03
N ARG A 19 -8.11 8.15 -8.52
CA ARG A 19 -7.40 7.09 -7.80
C ARG A 19 -6.22 6.61 -8.63
N VAL A 20 -5.02 7.06 -8.28
CA VAL A 20 -3.78 6.69 -8.96
C VAL A 20 -3.24 5.40 -8.34
N ILE A 21 -3.00 4.38 -9.16
CA ILE A 21 -2.60 3.06 -8.71
C ILE A 21 -1.36 2.64 -9.48
N SER A 22 -0.37 2.12 -8.77
CA SER A 22 0.75 1.39 -9.35
C SER A 22 0.82 0.00 -8.75
N MET A 23 1.00 -1.02 -9.59
CA MET A 23 1.05 -2.41 -9.16
C MET A 23 1.90 -3.25 -10.11
N GLN A 24 2.40 -4.38 -9.64
CA GLN A 24 3.03 -5.42 -10.45
C GLN A 24 3.02 -6.76 -9.69
N GLU A 25 3.30 -7.86 -10.38
CA GLU A 25 3.58 -9.13 -9.73
C GLU A 25 4.98 -9.16 -9.11
N GLY A 26 5.16 -9.97 -8.07
CA GLY A 26 6.40 -10.10 -7.32
C GLY A 26 6.52 -9.09 -6.18
N GLY A 27 7.68 -9.10 -5.49
CA GLY A 27 7.91 -8.33 -4.26
C GLY A 27 8.68 -7.02 -4.43
N ASN A 28 8.84 -6.48 -5.64
CA ASN A 28 9.65 -5.28 -5.89
C ASN A 28 8.87 -3.98 -5.54
N MET A 29 8.59 -3.79 -4.26
CA MET A 29 7.86 -2.61 -3.76
C MET A 29 8.56 -1.29 -4.14
N ARG A 30 9.90 -1.28 -4.19
CA ARG A 30 10.67 -0.10 -4.60
C ARG A 30 10.33 0.32 -6.03
N GLU A 31 10.26 -0.62 -6.97
CA GLU A 31 9.94 -0.32 -8.36
C GLU A 31 8.49 0.17 -8.52
N VAL A 32 7.54 -0.46 -7.82
CA VAL A 32 6.14 -0.02 -7.78
C VAL A 32 6.04 1.42 -7.25
N PHE A 33 6.70 1.70 -6.13
CA PHE A 33 6.65 3.01 -5.50
C PHE A 33 7.37 4.09 -6.33
N THR A 34 8.51 3.79 -6.94
CA THR A 34 9.19 4.71 -7.88
C THR A 34 8.28 5.06 -9.05
N ARG A 35 7.58 4.07 -9.63
CA ARG A 35 6.62 4.29 -10.73
C ARG A 35 5.42 5.11 -10.27
N PHE A 36 4.90 4.84 -9.07
CA PHE A 36 3.83 5.61 -8.43
C PHE A 36 4.22 7.10 -8.29
N CYS A 37 5.35 7.40 -7.64
CA CYS A 37 5.82 8.77 -7.43
C CYS A 37 6.05 9.49 -8.77
N THR A 38 6.77 8.84 -9.70
CA THR A 38 7.04 9.43 -11.02
C THR A 38 5.76 9.75 -11.78
N GLY A 39 4.78 8.84 -11.74
CA GLY A 39 3.49 9.03 -12.40
C GLY A 39 2.66 10.14 -11.75
N LEU A 40 2.58 10.15 -10.42
CA LEU A 40 1.80 11.14 -9.67
C LEU A 40 2.38 12.55 -9.85
N THR A 41 3.69 12.73 -9.78
CA THR A 41 4.35 14.01 -10.05
C THR A 41 4.06 14.52 -11.46
N LYS A 42 4.08 13.63 -12.46
CA LYS A 42 3.74 14.02 -13.84
C LYS A 42 2.28 14.45 -13.97
N ILE A 43 1.34 13.72 -13.35
CA ILE A 43 -0.08 14.08 -13.35
C ILE A 43 -0.24 15.47 -12.69
N GLU A 44 0.36 15.68 -11.52
CA GLU A 44 0.27 16.95 -10.81
C GLU A 44 0.81 18.12 -11.64
N SER A 45 1.97 17.96 -12.28
CA SER A 45 2.54 19.00 -13.16
C SER A 45 1.62 19.33 -14.32
N LEU A 46 1.05 18.32 -15.00
CA LEU A 46 0.11 18.53 -16.12
C LEU A 46 -1.18 19.22 -15.68
N PHE A 47 -1.67 18.95 -14.47
CA PHE A 47 -2.82 19.66 -13.90
C PHE A 47 -2.49 21.12 -13.63
N LYS A 48 -1.33 21.38 -12.99
CA LYS A 48 -0.87 22.75 -12.69
C LYS A 48 -0.67 23.59 -13.95
N GLU A 49 -0.09 23.02 -14.99
CA GLU A 49 0.06 23.65 -16.32
C GLU A 49 -1.29 24.08 -16.93
N ARG A 50 -2.38 23.41 -16.56
CA ARG A 50 -3.76 23.72 -17.01
C ARG A 50 -4.54 24.58 -16.02
N GLY A 51 -3.89 25.10 -14.97
CA GLY A 51 -4.53 25.94 -13.95
C GLY A 51 -5.37 25.16 -12.94
N HIS A 52 -5.14 23.86 -12.80
CA HIS A 52 -5.81 23.01 -11.81
C HIS A 52 -4.81 22.50 -10.76
N ALA A 53 -5.23 22.47 -9.49
CA ALA A 53 -4.42 21.94 -8.40
C ALA A 53 -5.18 20.86 -7.63
N PHE A 54 -4.46 19.96 -6.99
CA PHE A 54 -5.06 19.04 -6.02
C PHE A 54 -5.51 19.78 -4.77
N MET A 55 -6.57 19.27 -4.13
CA MET A 55 -7.06 19.78 -2.86
C MET A 55 -6.07 19.39 -1.76
N TRP A 56 -5.40 20.38 -1.17
CA TRP A 56 -4.38 20.15 -0.16
C TRP A 56 -4.32 21.31 0.84
N ASN A 57 -4.03 21.03 2.11
CA ASN A 57 -3.66 22.03 3.10
C ASN A 57 -2.63 21.49 4.12
N GLU A 58 -2.00 22.38 4.87
CA GLU A 58 -0.92 22.05 5.81
C GLU A 58 -1.36 21.09 6.94
N HIS A 59 -2.60 21.20 7.40
CA HIS A 59 -3.07 20.39 8.53
C HIS A 59 -3.50 18.98 8.12
N LEU A 60 -4.19 18.85 6.99
CA LEU A 60 -4.82 17.61 6.55
C LEU A 60 -4.09 16.91 5.41
N GLY A 61 -3.08 17.53 4.81
CA GLY A 61 -2.48 17.02 3.57
C GLY A 61 -3.48 17.03 2.41
N PHE A 62 -3.47 16.00 1.58
CA PHE A 62 -4.44 15.82 0.49
C PHE A 62 -5.83 15.54 1.06
N VAL A 63 -6.82 16.27 0.55
CA VAL A 63 -8.21 16.15 0.97
C VAL A 63 -8.94 15.19 0.03
N LEU A 64 -9.53 14.14 0.61
CA LEU A 64 -10.31 13.11 -0.06
C LEU A 64 -11.72 13.03 0.56
N THR A 65 -12.63 12.32 -0.10
CA THR A 65 -14.05 12.23 0.30
C THR A 65 -14.22 11.66 1.72
N CYS A 66 -13.53 10.56 2.03
CA CYS A 66 -13.60 9.91 3.33
C CYS A 66 -12.53 10.45 4.29
N PRO A 67 -12.86 10.83 5.53
CA PRO A 67 -11.88 11.28 6.52
C PRO A 67 -10.74 10.28 6.80
N SER A 68 -10.98 8.98 6.65
CA SER A 68 -9.95 7.95 6.84
C SER A 68 -8.86 7.99 5.77
N ASN A 69 -9.07 8.69 4.66
CA ASN A 69 -8.14 8.79 3.54
C ASN A 69 -7.38 10.14 3.50
N LEU A 70 -7.50 11.00 4.53
CA LEU A 70 -6.73 12.26 4.60
C LEU A 70 -5.22 12.01 4.70
N GLY A 71 -4.43 13.07 4.51
CA GLY A 71 -2.98 13.06 4.62
C GLY A 71 -2.34 12.70 3.29
N THR A 72 -1.74 11.52 3.23
CA THR A 72 -1.15 10.98 2.00
C THR A 72 -2.21 10.34 1.10
N GLY A 73 -3.34 9.90 1.67
CA GLY A 73 -4.29 9.02 0.98
C GLY A 73 -3.69 7.68 0.52
N LEU A 74 -2.49 7.33 0.99
CA LEU A 74 -1.72 6.22 0.46
C LEU A 74 -2.11 4.89 1.11
N ARG A 75 -2.55 3.95 0.27
CA ARG A 75 -2.65 2.52 0.61
C ARG A 75 -1.57 1.74 -0.11
N ALA A 76 -0.44 1.52 0.57
CA ALA A 76 0.61 0.61 0.11
C ALA A 76 0.32 -0.79 0.67
N GLY A 77 0.37 -1.82 -0.18
CA GLY A 77 0.05 -3.17 0.25
C GLY A 77 0.57 -4.27 -0.65
N VAL A 78 0.45 -5.51 -0.18
CA VAL A 78 0.86 -6.72 -0.88
C VAL A 78 -0.24 -7.77 -0.79
N HIS A 79 -0.34 -8.61 -1.83
CA HIS A 79 -0.96 -9.91 -1.69
C HIS A 79 0.12 -10.91 -1.27
N VAL A 80 0.05 -11.42 -0.04
CA VAL A 80 1.05 -12.33 0.54
C VAL A 80 0.39 -13.63 1.01
N LYS A 81 1.07 -14.76 0.76
CA LYS A 81 0.60 -16.08 1.15
C LYS A 81 1.18 -16.45 2.51
N LEU A 82 0.31 -16.60 3.52
CA LEU A 82 0.65 -16.90 4.92
C LEU A 82 -0.26 -18.02 5.48
N PRO A 83 -0.22 -19.25 4.92
CA PRO A 83 -1.13 -20.33 5.31
C PRO A 83 -0.96 -20.82 6.74
N ASN A 84 0.23 -20.67 7.34
CA ASN A 84 0.49 -21.14 8.70
C ASN A 84 0.18 -20.07 9.77
N MET A 85 0.28 -18.77 9.43
CA MET A 85 0.00 -17.67 10.36
C MET A 85 -1.48 -17.55 10.80
N ARG A 86 -2.42 -18.34 10.24
CA ARG A 86 -3.85 -18.46 10.60
C ARG A 86 -4.48 -17.19 11.24
N THR A 87 -4.52 -16.10 10.49
CA THR A 87 -5.31 -14.90 10.84
C THR A 87 -6.49 -14.77 9.87
N GLY A 88 -7.70 -14.46 10.32
CA GLY A 88 -8.84 -14.17 9.43
C GLY A 88 -8.85 -12.70 8.99
N GLY A 89 -9.04 -12.43 7.68
CA GLY A 89 -9.13 -11.07 7.13
C GLY A 89 -10.53 -10.45 7.28
N VAL A 90 -10.65 -9.14 7.01
CA VAL A 90 -11.83 -8.33 7.39
C VAL A 90 -12.96 -8.31 6.34
N ASP A 91 -12.67 -8.45 5.04
CA ASP A 91 -13.72 -8.24 3.99
C ASP A 91 -13.88 -9.38 2.97
N THR A 92 -12.96 -10.35 2.95
CA THR A 92 -13.08 -11.58 2.16
C THR A 92 -12.32 -12.69 2.89
N ALA A 93 -12.89 -13.89 2.95
CA ALA A 93 -12.18 -15.04 3.48
C ALA A 93 -10.87 -15.22 2.70
N ALA A 94 -9.75 -15.36 3.40
CA ALA A 94 -8.46 -15.63 2.77
C ALA A 94 -8.54 -16.92 1.96
N VAL A 95 -8.60 -16.79 0.63
CA VAL A 95 -8.64 -17.96 -0.26
C VAL A 95 -7.24 -18.54 -0.33
N GLY A 96 -7.06 -19.78 0.14
CA GLY A 96 -5.77 -20.47 0.07
C GLY A 96 -4.65 -19.84 0.92
N GLY A 97 -5.00 -19.08 1.96
CA GLY A 97 -4.03 -18.40 2.83
C GLY A 97 -3.37 -17.18 2.21
N VAL A 98 -3.97 -16.57 1.17
CA VAL A 98 -3.51 -15.31 0.59
C VAL A 98 -4.24 -14.14 1.26
N PHE A 99 -3.49 -13.14 1.69
CA PHE A 99 -3.97 -11.96 2.41
C PHE A 99 -3.57 -10.68 1.68
N ASP A 100 -4.47 -9.71 1.64
CA ASP A 100 -4.15 -8.32 1.29
C ASP A 100 -3.75 -7.56 2.56
N ILE A 101 -2.45 -7.27 2.68
CA ILE A 101 -1.87 -6.58 3.83
C ILE A 101 -1.41 -5.20 3.40
N SER A 102 -1.83 -4.17 4.11
CA SER A 102 -1.50 -2.78 3.83
C SER A 102 -1.28 -1.96 5.10
N ASN A 103 -0.67 -0.78 4.99
CA ASN A 103 -0.61 0.16 6.11
C ASN A 103 -2.02 0.57 6.54
N ALA A 104 -2.23 0.82 7.84
CA ALA A 104 -3.48 1.35 8.37
C ALA A 104 -3.51 2.88 8.30
N ASP A 105 -2.44 3.52 8.77
CA ASP A 105 -2.33 4.98 8.84
C ASP A 105 -2.24 5.63 7.46
N ARG A 106 -2.81 6.84 7.35
CA ARG A 106 -2.80 7.69 6.15
C ARG A 106 -2.34 9.13 6.42
N LEU A 107 -2.62 9.63 7.62
CA LEU A 107 -2.36 10.99 8.08
C LEU A 107 -1.28 10.98 9.19
N GLY A 108 -0.44 12.02 9.21
CA GLY A 108 0.64 12.16 10.20
C GLY A 108 1.96 11.45 9.84
N PHE A 109 2.02 10.84 8.66
CA PHE A 109 3.21 10.15 8.13
C PHE A 109 3.41 10.53 6.66
N SER A 110 4.65 10.51 6.20
CA SER A 110 4.99 10.61 4.78
C SER A 110 4.73 9.31 4.02
N GLU A 111 4.59 9.40 2.70
CA GLU A 111 4.43 8.25 1.81
C GLU A 111 5.57 7.24 1.96
N VAL A 112 6.80 7.74 2.14
CA VAL A 112 8.00 6.91 2.32
C VAL A 112 7.94 6.13 3.64
N GLU A 113 7.55 6.79 4.74
CA GLU A 113 7.41 6.13 6.04
C GLU A 113 6.34 5.04 6.00
N LEU A 114 5.18 5.33 5.39
CA LEU A 114 4.09 4.37 5.23
C LEU A 114 4.52 3.14 4.42
N VAL A 115 5.20 3.35 3.28
CA VAL A 115 5.72 2.24 2.45
C VAL A 115 6.80 1.46 3.20
N GLN A 116 7.68 2.13 3.93
CA GLN A 116 8.73 1.48 4.71
C GLN A 116 8.12 0.60 5.81
N MET A 117 7.07 1.07 6.50
CA MET A 117 6.35 0.27 7.48
C MET A 117 5.73 -0.99 6.88
N VAL A 118 5.19 -0.91 5.66
CA VAL A 118 4.67 -2.08 4.93
C VAL A 118 5.81 -3.04 4.59
N VAL A 119 6.92 -2.53 4.06
CA VAL A 119 8.09 -3.35 3.70
C VAL A 119 8.62 -4.12 4.92
N ASP A 120 8.76 -3.44 6.06
CA ASP A 120 9.30 -4.07 7.27
C ASP A 120 8.32 -5.05 7.90
N GLY A 121 7.04 -4.67 7.98
CA GLY A 121 5.99 -5.55 8.48
C GLY A 121 5.85 -6.84 7.65
N VAL A 122 5.83 -6.71 6.31
CA VAL A 122 5.72 -7.87 5.41
C VAL A 122 6.96 -8.76 5.50
N LYS A 123 8.16 -8.20 5.62
CA LYS A 123 9.38 -8.99 5.83
C LYS A 123 9.31 -9.81 7.12
N LEU A 124 8.84 -9.22 8.22
CA LEU A 124 8.66 -9.92 9.48
C LEU A 124 7.63 -11.04 9.36
N LEU A 125 6.48 -10.78 8.73
CA LEU A 125 5.44 -11.79 8.51
C LEU A 125 5.96 -12.97 7.66
N VAL A 126 6.76 -12.70 6.63
CA VAL A 126 7.38 -13.74 5.81
C VAL A 126 8.40 -14.55 6.60
N GLU A 127 9.14 -13.94 7.52
CA GLU A 127 10.05 -14.67 8.42
C GLU A 127 9.29 -15.55 9.41
N MET A 128 8.22 -15.03 10.01
CA MET A 128 7.35 -15.80 10.90
C MET A 128 6.73 -17.00 10.17
N GLU A 129 6.20 -16.81 8.95
CA GLU A 129 5.65 -17.89 8.14
C GLU A 129 6.68 -18.99 7.87
N LYS A 130 7.93 -18.63 7.50
CA LYS A 130 9.03 -19.59 7.30
C LYS A 130 9.41 -20.38 8.55
N ARG A 131 9.25 -19.79 9.75
CA ARG A 131 9.45 -20.51 11.02
C ARG A 131 8.33 -21.49 11.30
N LEU A 132 7.08 -21.06 11.11
CA LEU A 132 5.92 -21.93 11.29
C LEU A 132 5.91 -23.10 10.30
N GLU A 133 6.35 -22.89 9.05
CA GLU A 133 6.55 -23.97 8.06
C GLU A 133 7.51 -25.07 8.57
N LYS A 134 8.45 -24.72 9.46
CA LYS A 134 9.41 -25.64 10.10
C LYS A 134 8.95 -26.14 11.47
N GLY A 135 7.73 -25.79 11.91
CA GLY A 135 7.22 -26.11 13.25
C GLY A 135 7.92 -25.35 14.39
N GLN A 136 8.55 -24.21 14.10
CA GLN A 136 9.24 -23.38 15.10
C GLN A 136 8.30 -22.33 15.68
N SER A 137 8.46 -21.98 16.97
CA SER A 137 7.73 -20.86 17.57
C SER A 137 8.17 -19.52 16.97
N ILE A 138 7.24 -18.55 17.01
CA ILE A 138 7.42 -17.15 16.60
C ILE A 138 7.26 -16.17 17.77
N ASP A 139 7.12 -16.65 19.01
CA ASP A 139 6.84 -15.80 20.18
C ASP A 139 7.95 -14.75 20.40
N ASP A 140 9.20 -15.09 20.07
CA ASP A 140 10.36 -14.20 20.13
C ASP A 140 10.39 -13.14 19.01
N LEU A 141 9.58 -13.32 17.97
CA LEU A 141 9.45 -12.38 16.85
C LEU A 141 8.31 -11.39 17.03
N MET A 142 7.49 -11.54 18.09
CA MET A 142 6.35 -10.66 18.32
C MET A 142 6.82 -9.22 18.52
N PRO A 143 6.43 -8.29 17.62
CA PRO A 143 6.90 -6.91 17.71
C PRO A 143 6.27 -6.21 18.92
N ALA A 144 7.01 -5.28 19.51
CA ALA A 144 6.43 -4.35 20.47
C ALA A 144 5.31 -3.53 19.79
N PRO A 145 4.27 -3.12 20.54
CA PRO A 145 3.29 -2.16 20.05
C PRO A 145 4.01 -0.92 19.50
N LYS A 146 3.60 -0.47 18.31
CA LYS A 146 4.03 0.80 17.73
C LYS A 146 3.20 1.95 18.28
#